data_AF-A0A842UWL7-F1
#
_entry.id   AF-A0A842UWL7-F1
#
_cell.length_a   1.000
_cell.length_b   1.000
_cell.length_c   1.000
_cell.angle_alpha   90.00
_cell.angle_beta   90.00
_cell.angle_gamma   90.00
#
_symmetry.space_group_name_H-M   'P 1'
#
loop_
_entity.id
_entity.type
_entity.pdbx_description
1 polymer ?
#
loop_
_entity_poly.entity_id
_entity_poly.type
_entity_poly.pdbx_seq_one_letter_code
_entity_poly.pdbx_strand_id
1 'polypeptide(L)'
;MNVEKLKKMNELSKELKKHGVADSTKEAFAKAGNMVRDEAVGEVISRSEQKPEQGSSFDKQYQVTLERQNRQLAGEINTLKQTVAELKQAVEQLKKEPRPKPPEPRPEPEPPGPPTVQAKLKKEESKDNPKQGKYTSEDVAVEKVFYFGKK
;
A
#
# COMPACT_ATOMS: atom_id res chain seq x y z
N MET A 1 -14.55 32.82 -33.00
CA MET A 1 -14.77 31.57 -32.24
C MET A 1 -16.26 31.30 -32.18
N ASN A 2 -16.71 30.07 -32.47
CA ASN A 2 -18.12 29.71 -32.32
C ASN A 2 -18.51 29.70 -30.84
N VAL A 3 -19.68 30.25 -30.52
CA VAL A 3 -20.21 30.34 -29.16
C VAL A 3 -20.30 28.95 -28.51
N GLU A 4 -20.62 27.93 -29.30
CA GLU A 4 -20.68 26.52 -28.86
C GLU A 4 -19.32 25.98 -28.43
N LYS A 5 -18.26 26.25 -29.21
CA LYS A 5 -16.89 25.84 -28.86
C LYS A 5 -16.42 26.48 -27.55
N LEU A 6 -16.81 27.75 -27.34
CA LEU A 6 -16.48 28.46 -26.10
C LEU A 6 -17.25 27.89 -24.90
N LYS A 7 -18.52 27.51 -25.07
CA LYS A 7 -19.31 26.82 -24.03
C LYS A 7 -18.70 25.47 -23.67
N LYS A 8 -18.36 24.64 -24.67
CA LYS A 8 -17.73 23.33 -24.47
C LYS A 8 -16.38 23.46 -23.73
N MET A 9 -15.55 24.42 -24.12
CA MET A 9 -14.27 24.69 -23.45
C MET A 9 -14.45 25.16 -22.00
N ASN A 10 -15.48 25.96 -21.71
CA ASN A 10 -15.81 26.40 -20.36
C ASN A 10 -16.33 25.27 -19.47
N GLU A 11 -17.11 24.33 -20.02
CA GLU A 11 -17.56 23.14 -19.28
C GLU A 11 -16.39 22.21 -19.01
N LEU A 12 -15.61 21.88 -20.05
CA LEU A 12 -14.48 20.97 -19.95
C LEU A 12 -13.41 21.51 -18.99
N SER A 13 -13.13 22.82 -19.00
CA SER A 13 -12.17 23.42 -18.06
C SER A 13 -12.64 23.35 -16.59
N LYS A 14 -13.95 23.42 -16.32
CA LYS A 14 -14.49 23.19 -14.97
C LYS A 14 -14.31 21.73 -14.55
N GLU A 15 -14.54 20.79 -15.45
CA GLU A 15 -14.34 19.36 -15.18
C GLU A 15 -12.87 19.03 -14.94
N LEU A 16 -11.96 19.51 -15.79
CA LEU A 16 -10.52 19.31 -15.64
C LEU A 16 -10.01 19.81 -14.29
N LYS A 17 -10.52 20.95 -13.81
CA LYS A 17 -10.20 21.46 -12.48
C LYS A 17 -10.82 20.62 -11.37
N LYS A 18 -12.08 20.19 -11.52
CA LYS A 18 -12.78 19.33 -10.54
C LYS A 18 -12.06 17.99 -10.34
N HIS A 19 -11.49 17.43 -11.41
CA HIS A 19 -10.76 16.17 -11.38
C HIS A 19 -9.28 16.32 -11.01
N GLY A 20 -8.80 17.54 -10.74
CA GLY A 20 -7.39 17.78 -10.40
C GLY A 20 -6.42 17.53 -11.57
N VAL A 21 -6.91 17.57 -12.82
CA VAL A 21 -6.08 17.41 -14.03
C VAL A 21 -5.32 18.71 -14.35
N ALA A 22 -5.78 19.84 -13.82
CA ALA A 22 -5.12 21.14 -13.93
C ALA A 22 -5.18 21.87 -12.59
N ASP A 23 -4.04 22.44 -12.18
CA ASP A 23 -3.91 23.09 -10.88
C ASP A 23 -4.51 24.50 -10.89
N SER A 24 -4.54 25.13 -12.07
CA SER A 24 -5.06 26.49 -12.24
C SER A 24 -6.16 26.56 -13.30
N THR A 25 -7.08 27.52 -13.15
CA THR A 25 -8.15 27.75 -14.11
C THR A 25 -7.61 28.11 -15.51
N LYS A 26 -6.48 28.83 -15.58
CA LYS A 26 -5.83 29.20 -16.84
C LYS A 26 -5.27 27.98 -17.56
N GLU A 27 -4.65 27.08 -16.82
CA GLU A 27 -4.13 25.82 -17.37
C GLU A 27 -5.25 24.89 -17.80
N ALA A 28 -6.32 24.77 -17.01
CA ALA A 28 -7.51 24.00 -17.36
C ALA A 28 -8.14 24.48 -18.67
N PHE A 29 -8.21 25.80 -18.85
CA PHE A 29 -8.73 26.41 -20.08
C PHE A 29 -7.83 26.15 -21.29
N ALA A 30 -6.51 26.23 -21.12
CA ALA A 30 -5.55 25.90 -22.19
C ALA A 30 -5.64 24.42 -22.60
N LYS A 31 -5.71 23.49 -21.63
CA LYS A 31 -5.89 22.06 -21.88
C LYS A 31 -7.22 21.77 -22.58
N ALA A 32 -8.31 22.40 -22.14
CA ALA A 32 -9.61 22.27 -22.78
C ALA A 32 -9.65 22.80 -24.22
N GLY A 33 -8.93 23.91 -24.49
CA GLY A 33 -8.79 24.45 -25.83
C GLY A 33 -8.11 23.48 -26.80
N ASN A 34 -7.10 22.74 -26.35
CA ASN A 34 -6.42 21.72 -27.15
C ASN A 34 -7.36 20.53 -27.43
N MET A 35 -8.08 20.03 -26.42
CA MET A 35 -9.01 18.90 -26.58
C MET A 35 -10.15 19.19 -27.57
N VAL A 36 -10.76 20.38 -27.49
CA VAL A 36 -11.84 20.78 -28.40
C VAL A 36 -11.32 21.05 -29.82
N ARG A 37 -10.04 21.41 -29.97
CA ARG A 37 -9.40 21.60 -31.27
C ARG A 37 -9.10 20.26 -31.94
N ASP A 38 -8.62 19.28 -31.17
CA ASP A 38 -8.27 17.95 -31.67
C ASP A 38 -9.51 17.13 -32.07
N GLU A 39 -10.62 17.25 -31.32
CA GLU A 39 -11.90 16.64 -31.73
C GLU A 39 -12.40 17.15 -33.09
N ALA A 40 -12.18 18.42 -33.42
CA ALA A 40 -12.60 18.99 -34.70
C ALA A 40 -11.73 18.50 -35.88
N VAL A 41 -10.58 17.88 -35.62
CA VAL A 41 -9.68 17.30 -36.64
C VAL A 41 -9.78 15.76 -36.66
N GLY A 42 -10.34 15.15 -35.62
CA GLY A 42 -10.44 13.69 -35.44
C GLY A 42 -11.49 12.97 -36.30
N GLU A 43 -12.36 13.67 -37.02
CA GLU A 43 -13.46 13.02 -37.78
C GLU A 43 -13.09 12.61 -39.23
N VAL A 44 -11.85 12.80 -39.68
CA VAL A 44 -11.41 12.47 -41.06
C VAL A 44 -10.14 11.61 -41.12
N ILE A 45 -9.91 10.71 -40.16
CA ILE A 45 -8.80 9.73 -40.26
C ILE A 45 -9.34 8.32 -40.06
N SER A 46 -10.22 7.92 -40.97
CA SER A 46 -10.36 6.53 -41.39
C SER A 46 -9.83 6.42 -42.81
N ARG A 47 -8.79 5.58 -42.99
CA ARG A 47 -8.08 5.24 -44.25
C ARG A 47 -7.02 6.22 -44.75
N SER A 48 -5.77 5.95 -44.37
CA SER A 48 -4.71 5.72 -45.36
C SER A 48 -3.50 5.05 -44.70
N GLU A 49 -3.11 3.93 -45.27
CA GLU A 49 -1.92 3.15 -44.97
C GLU A 49 -0.63 3.97 -45.13
N GLN A 50 0.37 3.59 -44.32
CA GLN A 50 1.82 3.73 -44.54
C GLN A 50 2.39 5.12 -44.87
N LYS A 51 3.08 5.68 -43.86
CA LYS A 51 4.31 6.46 -44.09
C LYS A 51 5.38 6.06 -43.06
N PRO A 52 6.58 5.66 -43.49
CA PRO A 52 7.67 5.35 -42.57
C PRO A 52 8.32 6.64 -42.03
N GLU A 53 8.55 6.63 -40.73
CA GLU A 53 9.72 7.15 -40.02
C GLU A 53 10.26 8.54 -40.40
N GLN A 54 9.68 9.57 -39.80
CA GLN A 54 10.47 10.59 -39.09
C GLN A 54 9.82 10.85 -37.74
N GLY A 55 9.75 9.80 -36.91
CA GLY A 55 9.46 9.98 -35.49
C GLY A 55 10.51 10.92 -34.93
N SER A 56 10.06 12.04 -34.37
CA SER A 56 10.93 13.03 -33.77
C SER A 56 11.86 12.34 -32.77
N SER A 57 13.09 12.84 -32.56
CA SER A 57 13.99 12.26 -31.54
C SER A 57 13.32 12.14 -30.15
N PHE A 58 12.29 12.97 -29.91
CA PHE A 58 11.42 12.91 -28.75
C PHE A 58 10.57 11.63 -28.68
N ASP A 59 9.98 11.18 -29.78
CA ASP A 59 9.17 9.95 -29.82
C ASP A 59 10.02 8.71 -29.51
N LYS A 60 11.25 8.67 -30.03
CA LYS A 60 12.20 7.58 -29.72
C LYS A 60 12.58 7.57 -28.23
N GLN A 61 12.85 8.75 -27.64
CA GLN A 61 13.15 8.86 -26.21
C GLN A 61 11.96 8.48 -25.32
N TYR A 62 10.76 8.87 -25.74
CA TYR A 62 9.52 8.50 -25.04
C TYR A 62 9.31 6.99 -25.09
N GLN A 63 9.46 6.38 -26.26
CA GLN A 63 9.33 4.94 -26.44
C GLN A 63 10.32 4.15 -25.57
N VAL A 64 11.60 4.55 -25.54
CA VAL A 64 12.62 3.91 -24.70
C VAL A 64 12.28 4.01 -23.21
N THR A 65 11.76 5.17 -22.77
CA THR A 65 11.37 5.38 -21.37
C THR A 65 10.17 4.49 -21.00
N LEU A 66 9.20 4.40 -21.91
CA LEU A 66 7.99 3.60 -21.72
C LEU A 66 8.30 2.11 -21.70
N GLU A 67 9.20 1.64 -22.57
CA GLU A 67 9.71 0.26 -22.54
C GLU A 67 10.46 -0.06 -21.24
N ARG A 68 11.29 0.87 -20.75
CA ARG A 68 12.00 0.70 -19.48
C ARG A 68 11.03 0.60 -18.31
N GLN A 69 10.03 1.47 -18.25
CA GLN A 69 8.99 1.44 -17.22
C GLN A 69 8.18 0.14 -17.29
N ASN A 70 7.77 -0.28 -18.48
CA ASN A 70 7.05 -1.55 -18.66
C ASN A 70 7.87 -2.75 -18.19
N ARG A 71 9.18 -2.75 -18.46
CA ARG A 71 10.07 -3.82 -18.00
C ARG A 71 10.23 -3.82 -16.47
N GLN A 72 10.31 -2.64 -15.85
CA GLN A 72 10.35 -2.50 -14.40
C GLN A 72 9.05 -3.00 -13.76
N LEU A 73 7.89 -2.54 -14.28
CA LEU A 73 6.57 -2.98 -13.83
C LEU A 73 6.39 -4.49 -13.99
N ALA A 74 6.82 -5.07 -15.11
CA ALA A 74 6.77 -6.52 -15.31
C ALA A 74 7.63 -7.27 -14.28
N GLY A 75 8.80 -6.73 -13.93
CA GLY A 75 9.65 -7.25 -12.85
C GLY A 75 8.96 -7.22 -11.50
N GLU A 76 8.41 -6.07 -11.10
CA GLU A 76 7.69 -5.89 -9.84
C GLU A 76 6.47 -6.81 -9.75
N ILE A 77 5.70 -6.94 -10.84
CA ILE A 77 4.57 -7.87 -10.93
C ILE A 77 5.03 -9.32 -10.71
N ASN A 78 6.17 -9.71 -11.26
CA ASN A 78 6.68 -11.07 -11.07
C ASN A 78 7.14 -11.31 -9.63
N THR A 79 7.83 -10.35 -9.01
CA THR A 79 8.20 -10.42 -7.59
C THR A 79 6.96 -10.50 -6.70
N LEU A 80 5.94 -9.68 -6.98
CA LEU A 80 4.68 -9.71 -6.22
C LEU A 80 3.95 -11.04 -6.38
N LYS A 81 3.94 -11.63 -7.58
CA LYS A 81 3.38 -12.97 -7.80
C LYS A 81 4.12 -14.04 -6.99
N GLN A 82 5.44 -13.96 -6.90
CA GLN A 82 6.25 -14.88 -6.11
C GLN A 82 5.93 -14.75 -4.61
N THR A 83 5.92 -13.54 -4.05
CA THR A 83 5.61 -13.33 -2.63
C THR A 83 4.19 -13.77 -2.28
N VAL A 84 3.23 -13.54 -3.17
CA VAL A 84 1.85 -14.03 -2.99
C VAL A 84 1.81 -15.56 -3.00
N ALA A 85 2.58 -16.23 -3.86
CA ALA A 85 2.65 -17.69 -3.86
C ALA A 85 3.28 -18.24 -2.58
N GLU A 86 4.38 -17.64 -2.11
CA GLU A 86 5.04 -18.00 -0.85
C GLU A 86 4.12 -17.81 0.36
N LEU A 87 3.44 -16.67 0.45
CA LEU A 87 2.48 -16.40 1.52
C LEU A 87 1.31 -17.37 1.51
N LYS A 88 0.77 -17.71 0.33
CA LYS A 88 -0.27 -18.74 0.21
C LYS A 88 0.22 -20.08 0.74
N GLN A 89 1.44 -20.48 0.39
CA GLN A 89 2.03 -21.73 0.88
C GLN A 89 2.24 -21.70 2.41
N ALA A 90 2.73 -20.59 2.97
CA ALA A 90 2.90 -20.44 4.41
C ALA A 90 1.56 -20.49 5.17
N VAL A 91 0.51 -19.86 4.63
CA VAL A 91 -0.84 -19.93 5.21
C VAL A 91 -1.40 -21.35 5.16
N GLU A 92 -1.17 -22.09 4.07
CA GLU A 92 -1.58 -23.49 4.00
C GLU A 92 -0.81 -24.38 4.99
N GLN A 93 0.48 -24.13 5.20
CA GLN A 93 1.27 -24.83 6.21
C GLN A 93 0.76 -24.56 7.63
N LEU A 94 0.50 -23.29 7.97
CA LEU A 94 -0.07 -22.91 9.28
C LEU A 94 -1.48 -23.47 9.50
N LYS A 95 -2.27 -23.63 8.44
CA LYS A 95 -3.58 -24.31 8.52
C LYS A 95 -3.47 -25.81 8.77
N LYS A 96 -2.37 -26.43 8.31
CA LYS A 96 -2.08 -27.86 8.49
C LYS A 96 -1.40 -28.14 9.83
N GLU A 97 -0.74 -27.16 10.43
CA GLU A 97 -0.23 -27.31 11.79
C GLU A 97 -1.41 -27.55 12.75
N PRO A 98 -1.44 -28.70 13.45
CA PRO A 98 -2.48 -28.96 14.42
C PRO A 98 -2.38 -27.89 15.49
N ARG A 99 -3.49 -27.16 15.73
CA ARG A 99 -3.59 -26.28 16.89
C ARG A 99 -3.08 -27.07 18.11
N PRO A 100 -2.14 -26.51 18.90
CA PRO A 100 -1.74 -27.17 20.13
C PRO A 100 -3.02 -27.44 20.91
N LYS A 101 -3.25 -28.73 21.23
CA LYS A 101 -4.40 -29.13 22.03
C LYS A 101 -4.43 -28.21 23.25
N PRO A 102 -5.61 -27.67 23.63
CA PRO A 102 -5.73 -26.91 24.86
C PRO A 102 -5.03 -27.71 25.96
N PRO A 103 -4.15 -27.10 26.78
CA PRO A 103 -3.52 -27.81 27.87
C PRO A 103 -4.64 -28.50 28.65
N GLU A 104 -4.51 -29.82 28.82
CA GLU A 104 -5.47 -30.59 29.61
C GLU A 104 -5.69 -29.86 30.93
N PRO A 105 -6.95 -29.73 31.39
CA PRO A 105 -7.26 -29.05 32.64
C PRO A 105 -6.38 -29.68 33.72
N ARG A 106 -5.41 -28.89 34.18
CA ARG A 106 -4.53 -29.26 35.27
C ARG A 106 -5.45 -29.65 36.43
N PRO A 107 -5.29 -30.84 37.04
CA PRO A 107 -6.11 -31.22 38.18
C PRO A 107 -6.09 -30.08 39.20
N GLU A 108 -7.29 -29.70 39.63
CA GLU A 108 -7.50 -28.67 40.64
C GLU A 108 -6.53 -28.93 41.80
N PRO A 109 -5.70 -27.95 42.18
CA PRO A 109 -4.81 -28.13 43.31
C PRO A 109 -5.68 -28.43 44.54
N GLU A 110 -5.42 -29.59 45.17
CA GLU A 110 -6.01 -29.94 46.45
C GLU A 110 -5.89 -28.76 47.43
N PRO A 111 -6.92 -28.53 48.26
CA PRO A 111 -6.97 -27.40 49.16
C PRO A 111 -5.71 -27.34 50.04
N PRO A 112 -5.18 -26.14 50.31
CA PRO A 112 -3.91 -25.96 50.99
C PRO A 112 -3.95 -26.61 52.38
N GLY A 113 -3.14 -27.64 52.56
CA GLY A 113 -2.75 -28.10 53.89
C GLY A 113 -2.07 -26.96 54.67
N PRO A 114 -2.06 -27.04 56.02
CA PRO A 114 -1.56 -25.98 56.87
C PRO A 114 -0.09 -25.63 56.55
N PRO A 115 0.29 -24.35 56.69
CA PRO A 115 1.53 -23.81 56.16
C PRO A 115 2.75 -24.46 56.82
N THR A 116 3.45 -25.32 56.07
CA THR A 116 4.82 -25.69 56.39
C THR A 116 5.76 -24.61 55.87
N VAL A 117 6.50 -24.02 56.79
CA VAL A 117 7.52 -22.99 56.60
C VAL A 117 8.53 -23.48 55.55
N GLN A 118 8.45 -22.99 54.31
CA GLN A 118 9.49 -23.20 53.31
C GLN A 118 10.63 -22.20 53.51
N ALA A 119 11.81 -22.75 53.73
CA ALA A 119 13.08 -22.05 53.72
C ALA A 119 13.30 -21.34 52.37
N LYS A 120 13.85 -20.12 52.43
CA LYS A 120 14.27 -19.29 51.30
C LYS A 120 15.04 -20.12 50.26
N LEU A 121 14.41 -20.39 49.12
CA LEU A 121 15.08 -20.92 47.94
C LEU A 121 15.93 -19.80 47.34
N LYS A 122 17.25 -20.00 47.31
CA LYS A 122 18.21 -19.07 46.71
C LYS A 122 17.88 -18.89 45.23
N LYS A 123 17.75 -17.64 44.80
CA LYS A 123 17.68 -17.23 43.40
C LYS A 123 18.99 -17.67 42.73
N GLU A 124 18.92 -18.60 41.79
CA GLU A 124 20.03 -18.87 40.88
C GLU A 124 20.25 -17.65 39.98
N GLU A 125 21.50 -17.23 39.87
CA GLU A 125 21.94 -16.14 39.01
C GLU A 125 21.78 -16.54 37.54
N SER A 126 20.83 -15.91 36.85
CA SER A 126 20.69 -16.03 35.40
C SER A 126 21.90 -15.36 34.74
N LYS A 127 22.66 -16.13 33.96
CA LYS A 127 23.76 -15.65 33.13
C LYS A 127 23.33 -14.45 32.27
N ASP A 128 24.10 -13.37 32.33
CA ASP A 128 23.96 -12.17 31.52
C ASP A 128 23.96 -12.53 30.03
N ASN A 129 22.79 -12.43 29.37
CA ASN A 129 22.70 -12.47 27.92
C ASN A 129 22.88 -11.04 27.39
N PRO A 130 23.87 -10.75 26.53
CA PRO A 130 24.18 -9.39 26.07
C PRO A 130 23.09 -8.73 25.21
N LYS A 131 22.01 -9.45 24.85
CA LYS A 131 20.83 -8.92 24.15
C LYS A 131 19.70 -8.46 25.07
N GLN A 132 19.77 -8.76 26.37
CA GLN A 132 18.77 -8.31 27.34
C GLN A 132 19.30 -7.05 28.02
N GLY A 133 18.88 -5.88 27.51
CA GLY A 133 19.04 -4.62 28.25
C GLY A 133 18.40 -4.73 29.63
N LYS A 134 18.93 -4.00 30.61
CA LYS A 134 18.42 -3.96 31.99
C LYS A 134 17.10 -3.18 32.04
N TYR A 135 16.01 -3.77 31.56
CA TYR A 135 14.68 -3.19 31.69
C TYR A 135 14.20 -3.39 33.13
N THR A 136 13.87 -2.30 33.79
CA THR A 136 13.16 -2.32 35.07
C THR A 136 11.67 -2.41 34.80
N SER A 137 10.89 -2.88 35.79
CA SER A 137 9.44 -2.98 35.63
C SER A 137 8.76 -1.61 35.44
N GLU A 138 9.44 -0.52 35.79
CA GLU A 138 9.02 0.86 35.52
C GLU A 138 9.10 1.19 34.02
N ASP A 139 10.04 0.61 33.28
CA ASP A 139 10.21 0.84 31.83
C ASP A 139 9.12 0.17 30.97
N VAL A 140 8.36 -0.77 31.54
CA VAL A 140 7.32 -1.56 30.85
C VAL A 140 5.91 -1.22 31.37
N ALA A 141 5.76 -0.13 32.12
CA ALA A 141 4.47 0.30 32.60
C ALA A 141 3.59 0.79 31.43
N VAL A 142 2.76 -0.11 30.89
CA VAL A 142 1.70 0.25 29.93
C VAL A 142 0.60 0.95 30.72
N GLU A 143 0.65 2.28 30.74
CA GLU A 143 -0.41 3.10 31.30
C GLU A 143 -1.68 2.88 30.45
N LYS A 144 -2.63 2.10 30.99
CA LYS A 144 -3.92 1.84 30.35
C LYS A 144 -4.78 3.10 30.45
N VAL A 145 -4.61 4.02 29.52
CA VAL A 145 -5.47 5.20 29.41
C VAL A 145 -6.81 4.79 28.80
N PHE A 146 -7.84 4.64 29.64
CA PHE A 146 -9.22 4.49 29.18
C PHE A 146 -9.81 5.88 28.93
N TYR A 147 -9.81 6.32 27.68
CA TYR A 147 -10.58 7.49 27.26
C TYR A 147 -12.06 7.13 27.23
N PHE A 148 -12.77 7.37 28.33
CA PHE A 148 -14.23 7.47 28.29
C PHE A 148 -14.59 8.83 27.70
N GLY A 149 -14.96 8.85 26.42
CA GLY A 149 -15.55 10.03 25.78
C GLY A 149 -16.80 10.46 26.56
N LYS A 150 -16.87 11.75 26.91
CA LYS A 150 -18.08 12.36 27.47
C LYS A 150 -19.15 12.34 26.38
N LYS A 151 -20.32 11.75 26.70
CA LYS A 151 -21.52 11.78 25.87
C LYS A 151 -22.11 13.18 25.83
#